data_AF-A0A7X9BRR9-F1
#
_entry.id   AF-A0A7X9BRR9-F1
#
_cell.length_a   1.000
_cell.length_b   1.000
_cell.length_c   1.000
_cell.angle_alpha   90.00
_cell.angle_beta   90.00
_cell.angle_gamma   90.00
#
_symmetry.space_group_name_H-M   'P 1'
#
loop_
_entity.id
_entity.type
_entity.pdbx_description
1 polymer ?
#
loop_
_entity_poly.entity_id
_entity_poly.type
_entity_poly.pdbx_seq_one_letter_code
_entity_poly.pdbx_strand_id
1 'polypeptide(L)'
;MRIERIGENKIRIFVSYDDLEERDIDLDTFNYNSPETQELFWDLMEQAELELGFEAQESQLCIEAVSDVEHGFVITITRVDEENDFESIQKFIKNRYKRKDLVSKKKPASIYSTMLIYAIENFDDLCKLCSTIEPLFKGRSKVVNHDGIYYLVLTSIDGNITNQNLFDSIMSEYADKMANVDFFEGYLNEYGKVIVNDNAITFFANF
;
A
#
# COMPACT_ATOMS: atom_id res chain seq x y z
N MET A 1 -30.85 -7.16 -16.18
CA MET A 1 -30.58 -5.99 -15.29
C MET A 1 -31.77 -5.72 -14.35
N ARG A 2 -31.53 -5.13 -13.17
CA ARG A 2 -32.57 -4.71 -12.21
C ARG A 2 -32.28 -3.30 -11.68
N ILE A 3 -33.27 -2.42 -11.67
CA ILE A 3 -33.16 -1.04 -11.16
C ILE A 3 -33.95 -0.92 -9.85
N GLU A 4 -33.38 -0.23 -8.86
CA GLU A 4 -34.00 0.06 -7.58
C GLU A 4 -33.85 1.55 -7.23
N ARG A 5 -34.93 2.17 -6.76
CA ARG A 5 -34.89 3.53 -6.23
C ARG A 5 -34.50 3.48 -4.75
N ILE A 6 -33.31 3.99 -4.40
CA ILE A 6 -32.88 4.09 -3.00
C ILE A 6 -33.45 5.36 -2.35
N GLY A 7 -33.66 6.43 -3.12
CA GLY A 7 -34.19 7.69 -2.62
C GLY A 7 -34.70 8.60 -3.74
N GLU A 8 -35.06 9.83 -3.38
CA GLU A 8 -35.59 10.80 -4.37
C GLU A 8 -34.54 11.15 -5.43
N ASN A 9 -33.28 11.28 -5.00
CA ASN A 9 -32.14 11.68 -5.82
C ASN A 9 -31.14 10.55 -6.09
N LYS A 10 -31.49 9.29 -5.77
CA LYS A 10 -30.54 8.18 -5.85
C LYS A 10 -31.18 6.89 -6.32
N ILE A 11 -30.60 6.31 -7.36
CA ILE A 11 -30.97 5.00 -7.90
C ILE A 11 -29.79 4.03 -7.83
N ARG A 12 -30.11 2.74 -7.71
CA ARG A 12 -29.16 1.63 -7.75
C ARG A 12 -29.56 0.70 -8.88
N ILE A 13 -28.57 0.18 -9.57
CA ILE A 13 -28.77 -0.70 -10.71
C ILE A 13 -27.86 -1.90 -10.50
N PHE A 14 -28.43 -3.08 -10.62
CA PHE A 14 -27.76 -4.35 -10.52
C PHE A 14 -27.66 -4.93 -11.93
N VAL A 15 -26.43 -5.11 -12.38
CA VAL A 15 -26.08 -5.66 -13.69
C VAL A 15 -25.43 -7.01 -13.43
N SER A 16 -26.05 -8.09 -13.94
CA SER A 16 -25.48 -9.43 -13.78
C SER A 16 -24.28 -9.64 -14.70
N TYR A 17 -23.52 -10.72 -14.47
CA TYR A 17 -22.44 -11.11 -15.37
C TYR A 17 -22.93 -11.45 -16.78
N ASP A 18 -24.11 -12.09 -16.90
CA ASP A 18 -24.73 -12.39 -18.20
C ASP A 18 -25.06 -11.10 -18.98
N ASP A 19 -25.57 -10.07 -18.30
CA ASP A 19 -25.89 -8.77 -18.90
C ASP A 19 -24.63 -8.03 -19.40
N LEU A 20 -23.49 -8.20 -18.72
CA LEU A 20 -22.20 -7.61 -19.12
C LEU A 20 -21.60 -8.32 -20.34
N GLU A 21 -21.72 -9.65 -20.40
CA GLU A 21 -21.22 -10.46 -21.51
C GLU A 21 -22.01 -10.19 -22.81
N GLU A 22 -23.34 -9.99 -22.73
CA GLU A 22 -24.17 -9.62 -23.88
C GLU A 22 -23.80 -8.26 -24.49
N ARG A 23 -23.18 -7.37 -23.71
CA ARG A 23 -22.81 -6.00 -24.13
C ARG A 23 -21.32 -5.79 -24.36
N ASP A 24 -20.50 -6.85 -24.28
CA ASP A 24 -19.04 -6.81 -24.44
C ASP A 24 -18.33 -5.80 -23.50
N ILE A 25 -18.87 -5.67 -22.27
CA ILE A 25 -18.34 -4.73 -21.27
C ILE A 25 -17.46 -5.50 -20.29
N ASP A 26 -16.15 -5.31 -20.40
CA ASP A 26 -15.18 -5.90 -19.49
C ASP A 26 -15.05 -5.09 -18.18
N LEU A 27 -15.05 -5.81 -17.04
CA LEU A 27 -15.00 -5.26 -15.68
C LEU A 27 -13.73 -4.46 -15.42
N ASP A 28 -12.61 -4.90 -16.01
CA ASP A 28 -11.32 -4.21 -15.91
C ASP A 28 -11.24 -2.98 -16.83
N THR A 29 -12.15 -2.90 -17.82
CA THR A 29 -12.17 -1.88 -18.88
C THR A 29 -13.32 -0.88 -18.73
N PHE A 30 -14.17 -1.01 -17.70
CA PHE A 30 -15.28 -0.08 -17.42
C PHE A 30 -14.77 1.35 -17.19
N ASN A 31 -14.71 2.10 -18.28
CA ASN A 31 -14.20 3.46 -18.33
C ASN A 31 -15.38 4.37 -18.68
N TYR A 32 -15.67 5.33 -17.81
CA TYR A 32 -16.75 6.30 -17.98
C TYR A 32 -16.70 7.08 -19.32
N ASN A 33 -15.56 7.06 -20.03
CA ASN A 33 -15.39 7.71 -21.33
C ASN A 33 -15.52 6.78 -22.54
N SER A 34 -15.79 5.49 -22.34
CA SER A 34 -16.03 4.58 -23.46
C SER A 34 -17.44 4.84 -24.04
N PRO A 35 -17.60 4.83 -25.37
CA PRO A 35 -18.91 5.06 -26.00
C PRO A 35 -19.94 3.97 -25.61
N GLU A 36 -19.49 2.73 -25.41
CA GLU A 36 -20.31 1.58 -25.01
C GLU A 36 -20.91 1.80 -23.60
N THR A 37 -20.10 2.35 -22.69
CA THR A 37 -20.51 2.67 -21.32
C THR A 37 -21.50 3.83 -21.29
N GLN A 38 -21.34 4.82 -22.19
CA GLN A 38 -22.28 5.93 -22.31
C GLN A 38 -23.65 5.46 -22.82
N GLU A 39 -23.68 4.58 -23.82
CA GLU A 39 -24.91 3.98 -24.35
C GLU A 39 -25.67 3.22 -23.26
N LEU A 40 -24.97 2.41 -22.46
CA LEU A 40 -25.56 1.74 -21.30
C LEU A 40 -26.20 2.74 -20.32
N PHE A 41 -25.54 3.87 -20.03
CA PHE A 41 -26.12 4.86 -19.12
C PHE A 41 -27.37 5.54 -19.67
N TRP A 42 -27.44 5.78 -20.99
CA TRP A 42 -28.64 6.34 -21.62
C TRP A 42 -29.83 5.40 -21.49
N ASP A 43 -29.64 4.11 -21.79
CA ASP A 43 -30.67 3.08 -21.60
C ASP A 43 -31.17 3.05 -20.15
N LEU A 44 -30.25 3.10 -19.20
CA LEU A 44 -30.56 3.04 -17.77
C LEU A 44 -31.30 4.29 -17.28
N MET A 45 -30.97 5.47 -17.82
CA MET A 45 -31.68 6.71 -17.52
C MET A 45 -33.09 6.71 -18.11
N GLU A 46 -33.25 6.24 -19.35
CA GLU A 46 -34.56 6.13 -19.99
C GLU A 46 -35.48 5.16 -19.21
N GLN A 47 -34.94 4.00 -18.81
CA GLN A 47 -35.69 3.04 -17.98
C GLN A 47 -36.03 3.60 -16.60
N ALA A 48 -35.10 4.31 -15.95
CA ALA A 48 -35.37 4.94 -14.66
C ALA A 48 -36.39 6.09 -14.76
N GLU A 49 -36.44 6.81 -15.88
CA GLU A 49 -37.46 7.83 -16.13
C GLU A 49 -38.84 7.19 -16.31
N LEU A 50 -38.93 6.15 -17.15
CA LEU A 50 -40.18 5.45 -17.45
C LEU A 50 -40.75 4.67 -16.24
N GLU A 51 -39.89 3.96 -15.51
CA GLU A 51 -40.33 3.07 -14.42
C GLU A 51 -40.43 3.78 -13.06
N LEU A 52 -39.55 4.75 -12.79
CA LEU A 52 -39.37 5.34 -11.46
C LEU A 52 -39.65 6.85 -11.42
N GLY A 53 -39.94 7.48 -12.56
CA GLY A 53 -40.15 8.92 -12.67
C GLY A 53 -38.90 9.71 -12.29
N PHE A 54 -37.72 9.15 -12.53
CA PHE A 54 -36.45 9.80 -12.22
C PHE A 54 -36.07 10.78 -13.33
N GLU A 55 -36.51 12.04 -13.18
CA GLU A 55 -36.16 13.11 -14.12
C GLU A 55 -34.70 13.55 -13.92
N ALA A 56 -33.87 13.30 -14.93
CA ALA A 56 -32.44 13.61 -14.94
C ALA A 56 -32.03 14.70 -15.96
N GLN A 57 -32.97 15.18 -16.79
CA GLN A 57 -32.72 15.88 -18.06
C GLN A 57 -31.91 17.18 -17.98
N GLU A 58 -31.77 17.81 -16.82
CA GLU A 58 -30.96 19.04 -16.65
C GLU A 58 -30.11 19.03 -15.37
N SER A 59 -29.83 17.86 -14.81
CA SER A 59 -29.15 17.71 -13.52
C SER A 59 -27.78 17.07 -13.65
N GLN A 60 -26.86 17.43 -12.76
CA GLN A 60 -25.56 16.80 -12.72
C GLN A 60 -25.64 15.43 -12.03
N LEU A 61 -25.20 14.39 -12.74
CA LEU A 61 -25.21 13.02 -12.24
C LEU A 61 -23.81 12.62 -11.73
N CYS A 62 -23.78 12.04 -10.54
CA CYS A 62 -22.62 11.35 -10.01
C CYS A 62 -22.85 9.84 -10.13
N ILE A 63 -21.92 9.15 -10.79
CA ILE A 63 -22.00 7.72 -11.06
C ILE A 63 -20.89 7.02 -10.29
N GLU A 64 -21.26 6.03 -9.50
CA GLU A 64 -20.35 5.17 -8.75
C GLU A 64 -20.61 3.71 -9.15
N ALA A 65 -19.59 3.05 -9.69
CA ALA A 65 -19.62 1.64 -10.01
C ALA A 65 -18.79 0.84 -9.01
N VAL A 66 -19.37 -0.23 -8.47
CA VAL A 66 -18.71 -1.15 -7.54
C VAL A 66 -19.03 -2.59 -7.96
N SER A 67 -18.02 -3.46 -7.95
CA SER A 67 -18.24 -4.89 -8.13
C SER A 67 -18.83 -5.51 -6.86
N ASP A 68 -19.88 -6.30 -7.02
CA ASP A 68 -20.55 -7.01 -5.93
C ASP A 68 -20.44 -8.52 -6.17
N VAL A 69 -20.11 -9.28 -5.12
CA VAL A 69 -19.88 -10.73 -5.23
C VAL A 69 -21.16 -11.53 -5.46
N GLU A 70 -22.34 -11.01 -5.07
CA GLU A 70 -23.61 -11.71 -5.26
C GLU A 70 -24.35 -11.27 -6.52
N HIS A 71 -24.28 -9.98 -6.86
CA HIS A 71 -25.05 -9.38 -7.96
C HIS A 71 -24.18 -9.02 -9.17
N GLY A 72 -22.87 -9.28 -9.12
CA GLY A 72 -21.90 -8.99 -10.17
C GLY A 72 -21.43 -7.55 -10.17
N PHE A 73 -22.26 -6.65 -10.67
CA PHE A 73 -21.89 -5.25 -10.83
C PHE A 73 -23.02 -4.32 -10.38
N VAL A 74 -22.69 -3.38 -9.50
CA VAL A 74 -23.66 -2.46 -8.91
C VAL A 74 -23.29 -1.03 -9.28
N ILE A 75 -24.17 -0.40 -10.05
CA ILE A 75 -24.06 1.00 -10.45
C ILE A 75 -24.99 1.82 -9.55
N THR A 76 -24.45 2.86 -8.94
CA THR A 76 -25.20 3.81 -8.13
C THR A 76 -25.14 5.17 -8.79
N ILE A 77 -26.31 5.73 -9.10
CA ILE A 77 -26.44 7.05 -9.74
C ILE A 77 -27.10 8.00 -8.75
N THR A 78 -26.45 9.14 -8.51
CA THR A 78 -26.92 10.18 -7.60
C THR A 78 -27.09 11.50 -8.36
N ARG A 79 -28.28 12.09 -8.26
CA ARG A 79 -28.59 13.43 -8.77
C ARG A 79 -28.06 14.49 -7.80
N VAL A 80 -27.27 15.42 -8.30
CA VAL A 80 -26.72 16.54 -7.52
C VAL A 80 -27.52 17.80 -7.85
N ASP A 81 -28.33 18.26 -6.90
CA ASP A 81 -29.30 19.34 -7.09
C ASP A 81 -28.81 20.74 -6.64
N GLU A 82 -27.59 20.89 -6.11
CA GLU A 82 -27.10 22.18 -5.58
C GLU A 82 -25.71 22.60 -6.08
N GLU A 83 -25.59 23.88 -6.49
CA GLU A 83 -24.33 24.54 -6.89
C GLU A 83 -23.22 24.45 -5.80
N ASN A 84 -23.59 24.35 -4.52
CA ASN A 84 -22.65 24.24 -3.39
C ASN A 84 -22.00 22.86 -3.25
N ASP A 85 -22.74 21.79 -3.54
CA ASP A 85 -22.20 20.42 -3.50
C ASP A 85 -21.28 20.18 -4.68
N PHE A 86 -21.56 20.80 -5.83
CA PHE A 86 -20.70 20.68 -7.00
C PHE A 86 -19.35 21.37 -6.82
N GLU A 87 -19.28 22.55 -6.19
CA GLU A 87 -17.98 23.17 -5.90
C GLU A 87 -17.17 22.30 -4.92
N SER A 88 -17.85 21.71 -3.93
CA SER A 88 -17.26 20.80 -2.96
C SER A 88 -16.72 19.53 -3.61
N ILE A 89 -17.52 18.89 -4.48
CA ILE A 89 -17.16 17.68 -5.23
C ILE A 89 -16.08 18.00 -6.28
N GLN A 90 -16.20 19.07 -7.07
CA GLN A 90 -15.15 19.52 -7.98
C GLN A 90 -13.85 19.82 -7.25
N LYS A 91 -13.91 20.47 -6.08
CA LYS A 91 -12.72 20.75 -5.26
C LYS A 91 -12.13 19.46 -4.72
N PHE A 92 -12.95 18.49 -4.31
CA PHE A 92 -12.50 17.16 -3.88
C PHE A 92 -11.85 16.36 -5.02
N ILE A 93 -12.48 16.36 -6.19
CA ILE A 93 -12.05 15.70 -7.42
C ILE A 93 -10.76 16.38 -7.93
N LYS A 94 -10.75 17.70 -8.13
CA LYS A 94 -9.55 18.46 -8.52
C LYS A 94 -8.41 18.32 -7.51
N ASN A 95 -8.68 18.20 -6.20
CA ASN A 95 -7.64 17.89 -5.20
C ASN A 95 -7.11 16.45 -5.28
N ARG A 96 -7.88 15.50 -5.82
CA ARG A 96 -7.39 14.14 -6.12
C ARG A 96 -6.60 14.10 -7.43
N TYR A 97 -7.05 14.79 -8.47
CA TYR A 97 -6.36 14.82 -9.78
C TYR A 97 -5.11 15.71 -9.80
N LYS A 98 -5.05 16.81 -9.03
CA LYS A 98 -3.79 17.56 -8.80
C LYS A 98 -2.79 16.81 -7.91
N ARG A 99 -3.24 15.77 -7.21
CA ARG A 99 -2.37 14.83 -6.48
C ARG A 99 -1.95 13.62 -7.33
N LYS A 100 -1.97 13.75 -8.66
CA LYS A 100 -1.17 12.88 -9.56
C LYS A 100 0.29 13.30 -9.65
N ASP A 101 0.67 14.45 -9.10
CA ASP A 101 1.97 14.50 -8.47
C ASP A 101 1.86 13.61 -7.24
N LEU A 102 2.31 12.36 -7.41
CA LEU A 102 2.74 11.49 -6.34
C LEU A 102 3.89 12.19 -5.59
N VAL A 103 3.61 13.33 -4.95
CA VAL A 103 4.34 13.68 -3.76
C VAL A 103 3.93 12.58 -2.81
N SER A 104 4.74 11.52 -2.78
CA SER A 104 4.86 10.67 -1.62
C SER A 104 4.83 11.64 -0.45
N LYS A 105 3.69 11.75 0.25
CA LYS A 105 3.71 12.28 1.60
C LYS A 105 4.74 11.39 2.24
N LYS A 106 5.97 11.91 2.40
CA LYS A 106 6.97 11.23 3.21
C LYS A 106 6.19 10.95 4.47
N LYS A 107 5.90 9.67 4.73
CA LYS A 107 5.34 9.26 6.01
C LYS A 107 6.16 10.06 7.03
N PRO A 108 5.55 10.77 8.00
CA PRO A 108 6.35 11.36 9.06
C PRO A 108 7.33 10.26 9.48
N ALA A 109 8.64 10.52 9.31
CA ALA A 109 9.66 9.51 9.52
C ALA A 109 9.31 8.89 10.86
N SER A 110 9.01 7.59 10.85
CA SER A 110 8.46 6.96 12.04
C SER A 110 9.44 7.27 13.16
N ILE A 111 8.95 7.77 14.30
CA ILE A 111 9.78 8.20 15.43
C ILE A 111 10.49 6.97 16.08
N TYR A 112 10.37 5.80 15.49
CA TYR A 112 11.10 4.61 15.84
C TYR A 112 12.50 4.66 15.24
N SER A 113 13.50 4.29 16.05
CA SER A 113 14.85 4.07 15.55
C SER A 113 14.79 2.98 14.49
N THR A 114 15.23 3.28 13.27
CA THR A 114 15.35 2.28 12.21
C THR A 114 16.30 1.18 12.67
N MET A 115 15.79 -0.03 12.75
CA MET A 115 16.52 -1.23 13.17
C MET A 115 16.62 -2.21 12.00
N LEU A 116 17.76 -2.87 11.89
CA LEU A 116 17.97 -4.00 10.98
C LEU A 116 18.50 -5.19 11.77
N ILE A 117 18.06 -6.39 11.40
CA ILE A 117 18.58 -7.63 11.94
C ILE A 117 19.03 -8.50 10.77
N TYR A 118 20.23 -9.05 10.90
CA TYR A 118 20.83 -9.95 9.91
C TYR A 118 21.24 -11.27 10.57
N ALA A 119 20.94 -12.39 9.94
CA ALA A 119 21.33 -13.72 10.38
C ALA A 119 22.61 -14.16 9.67
N ILE A 120 23.55 -14.70 10.44
CA ILE A 120 24.87 -15.15 10.00
C ILE A 120 25.12 -16.52 10.62
N GLU A 121 25.37 -17.53 9.80
CA GLU A 121 25.53 -18.91 10.28
C GLU A 121 26.91 -19.15 10.91
N ASN A 122 27.98 -18.65 10.28
CA ASN A 122 29.35 -18.93 10.70
C ASN A 122 29.96 -17.78 11.51
N PHE A 123 30.73 -18.13 12.53
CA PHE A 123 31.47 -17.15 13.33
C PHE A 123 32.55 -16.42 12.52
N ASP A 124 33.29 -17.13 11.66
CA ASP A 124 34.32 -16.52 10.82
C ASP A 124 33.73 -15.48 9.86
N ASP A 125 32.53 -15.74 9.34
CA ASP A 125 31.84 -14.82 8.44
C ASP A 125 31.32 -13.59 9.20
N LEU A 126 30.87 -13.76 10.45
CA LEU A 126 30.55 -12.64 11.34
C LEU A 126 31.77 -11.72 11.55
N CYS A 127 32.94 -12.30 11.86
CA CYS A 127 34.18 -11.53 12.06
C CYS A 127 34.59 -10.79 10.79
N LYS A 128 34.67 -11.48 9.64
CA LYS A 128 35.00 -10.84 8.35
C LYS A 128 34.03 -9.74 7.97
N LEU A 129 32.73 -9.97 8.16
CA LEU A 129 31.69 -8.98 7.89
C LEU A 129 31.91 -7.74 8.75
N CYS A 130 32.09 -7.93 10.06
CA CYS A 130 32.32 -6.84 11.01
C CYS A 130 33.57 -6.03 10.67
N SER A 131 34.69 -6.67 10.31
CA SER A 131 35.91 -5.97 9.85
C SER A 131 35.69 -5.15 8.58
N THR A 132 34.83 -5.61 7.68
CA THR A 132 34.57 -4.94 6.41
C THR A 132 33.61 -3.76 6.56
N ILE A 133 32.61 -3.86 7.44
CA ILE A 133 31.58 -2.83 7.64
C ILE A 133 31.94 -1.80 8.72
N GLU A 134 32.95 -2.04 9.56
CA GLU A 134 33.43 -1.11 10.59
C GLU A 134 33.67 0.32 10.08
N PRO A 135 34.34 0.56 8.94
CA PRO A 135 34.50 1.91 8.41
C PRO A 135 33.21 2.49 7.81
N LEU A 136 32.23 1.64 7.47
CA LEU A 136 30.99 2.01 6.78
C LEU A 136 29.84 2.35 7.74
N PHE A 137 29.83 1.77 8.94
CA PHE A 137 28.74 1.88 9.91
C PHE A 137 29.22 2.42 11.27
N LYS A 138 28.60 3.53 11.72
CA LYS A 138 28.93 4.19 13.00
C LYS A 138 27.80 4.13 14.05
N GLY A 139 26.76 3.35 13.78
CA GLY A 139 25.61 3.23 14.67
C GLY A 139 25.83 2.24 15.82
N ARG A 140 24.76 1.94 16.56
CA ARG A 140 24.80 0.94 17.63
C ARG A 140 24.64 -0.46 17.05
N SER A 141 25.43 -1.40 17.54
CA SER A 141 25.40 -2.79 17.10
C SER A 141 25.45 -3.76 18.28
N LYS A 142 24.67 -4.83 18.18
CA LYS A 142 24.54 -5.93 19.15
C LYS A 142 24.59 -7.26 18.39
N VAL A 143 25.17 -8.29 19.00
CA VAL A 143 25.13 -9.67 18.46
C VAL A 143 24.50 -10.60 19.47
N VAL A 144 23.49 -11.35 19.00
CA VAL A 144 22.76 -12.35 19.76
C VAL A 144 22.94 -13.70 19.09
N ASN A 145 23.19 -14.76 19.85
CA ASN A 145 23.21 -16.12 19.31
C ASN A 145 21.95 -16.87 19.72
N HIS A 146 21.32 -17.54 18.77
CA HIS A 146 20.17 -18.39 19.01
C HIS A 146 20.26 -19.60 18.07
N ASP A 147 20.15 -20.80 18.63
CA ASP A 147 20.24 -22.09 17.92
C ASP A 147 21.48 -22.23 17.00
N GLY A 148 22.61 -21.66 17.42
CA GLY A 148 23.87 -21.73 16.67
C GLY A 148 24.03 -20.66 15.59
N ILE A 149 22.99 -19.86 15.31
CA ILE A 149 23.03 -18.75 14.36
C ILE A 149 23.33 -17.44 15.10
N TYR A 150 24.15 -16.59 14.49
CA TYR A 150 24.50 -15.27 14.99
C TYR A 150 23.63 -14.19 14.34
N TYR A 151 22.93 -13.43 15.16
CA TYR A 151 22.07 -12.33 14.74
C TYR A 151 22.74 -11.01 15.04
N LEU A 152 23.12 -10.29 13.99
CA LEU A 152 23.65 -8.93 14.08
C LEU A 152 22.49 -7.94 14.03
N VAL A 153 22.27 -7.26 15.15
CA VAL A 153 21.24 -6.24 15.35
C VAL A 153 21.89 -4.85 15.24
N LEU A 154 21.42 -4.04 14.29
CA LEU A 154 21.89 -2.68 14.03
C LEU A 154 20.78 -1.69 14.33
N THR A 155 21.04 -0.76 15.24
CA THR A 155 20.05 0.21 15.69
C THR A 155 20.45 1.63 15.29
N SER A 156 19.46 2.45 14.97
CA SER A 156 19.65 3.84 14.55
C SER A 156 20.46 3.92 13.25
N ILE A 157 20.04 3.20 12.21
CA ILE A 157 20.77 3.15 10.93
C ILE A 157 20.75 4.49 10.17
N ASP A 158 19.74 5.34 10.40
CA ASP A 158 19.56 6.60 9.67
C ASP A 158 20.76 7.54 9.88
N GLY A 159 21.47 7.85 8.78
CA GLY A 159 22.63 8.74 8.79
C GLY A 159 23.93 8.14 9.35
N ASN A 160 23.90 6.89 9.81
CA ASN A 160 25.06 6.19 10.35
C ASN A 160 25.76 5.25 9.35
N ILE A 161 25.25 5.20 8.10
CA ILE A 161 25.83 4.43 7.00
C ILE A 161 26.42 5.41 5.98
N THR A 162 27.73 5.34 5.74
CA THR A 162 28.45 6.28 4.85
C THR A 162 28.19 5.99 3.36
N ASN A 163 27.98 4.73 2.98
CA ASN A 163 27.65 4.31 1.60
C ASN A 163 26.65 3.14 1.62
N GLN A 164 25.38 3.46 1.40
CA GLN A 164 24.29 2.49 1.57
C GLN A 164 24.35 1.35 0.56
N ASN A 165 24.65 1.63 -0.72
CA ASN A 165 24.71 0.60 -1.76
C ASN A 165 25.84 -0.40 -1.52
N LEU A 166 27.03 0.11 -1.15
CA LEU A 166 28.15 -0.76 -0.80
C LEU A 166 27.86 -1.57 0.46
N PHE A 167 27.28 -0.94 1.48
CA PHE A 167 26.87 -1.60 2.71
C PHE A 167 25.89 -2.74 2.42
N ASP A 168 24.80 -2.48 1.70
CA ASP A 168 23.79 -3.48 1.35
C ASP A 168 24.37 -4.62 0.50
N SER A 169 25.34 -4.31 -0.38
CA SER A 169 26.02 -5.33 -1.20
C SER A 169 26.88 -6.27 -0.35
N ILE A 170 27.67 -5.71 0.58
CA ILE A 170 28.50 -6.50 1.50
C ILE A 170 27.59 -7.33 2.43
N MET A 171 26.57 -6.71 3.04
CA MET A 171 25.68 -7.42 3.96
C MET A 171 25.00 -8.62 3.28
N SER A 172 24.59 -8.48 2.02
CA SER A 172 23.94 -9.56 1.26
C SER A 172 24.87 -10.73 0.89
N GLU A 173 26.19 -10.55 0.98
CA GLU A 173 27.18 -11.61 0.72
C GLU A 173 27.37 -12.53 1.94
N TYR A 174 27.33 -11.97 3.14
CA TYR A 174 27.65 -12.68 4.39
C TYR A 174 26.44 -12.97 5.27
N ALA A 175 25.31 -12.31 5.04
CA ALA A 175 24.18 -12.36 5.97
C ALA A 175 22.81 -12.23 5.29
N ASP A 176 21.83 -12.94 5.86
CA ASP A 176 20.45 -12.85 5.44
C ASP A 176 19.69 -11.79 6.24
N LYS A 177 18.99 -10.91 5.54
CA LYS A 177 18.19 -9.85 6.16
C LYS A 177 16.89 -10.40 6.73
N MET A 178 16.64 -10.18 8.01
CA MET A 178 15.40 -10.63 8.66
C MET A 178 14.23 -9.68 8.38
N ALA A 179 13.05 -10.27 8.12
CA ALA A 179 11.78 -9.55 8.05
C ALA A 179 11.16 -9.37 9.45
N ASN A 180 10.16 -8.50 9.57
CA ASN A 180 9.41 -8.26 10.82
C ASN A 180 10.32 -7.96 12.03
N VAL A 181 11.23 -7.00 11.85
CA VAL A 181 12.31 -6.67 12.80
C VAL A 181 11.81 -6.45 14.22
N ASP A 182 10.70 -5.73 14.42
CA ASP A 182 10.17 -5.43 15.77
C ASP A 182 9.77 -6.69 16.55
N PHE A 183 9.08 -7.63 15.87
CA PHE A 183 8.70 -8.90 16.48
C PHE A 183 9.95 -9.74 16.78
N PHE A 184 10.86 -9.79 15.80
CA PHE A 184 12.05 -10.64 15.90
C PHE A 184 13.04 -10.13 16.95
N GLU A 185 13.16 -8.82 17.15
CA GLU A 185 13.92 -8.23 18.25
C GLU A 185 13.39 -8.72 19.60
N GLY A 186 12.07 -8.67 19.80
CA GLY A 186 11.42 -9.19 21.01
C GLY A 186 11.72 -10.67 21.25
N TYR A 187 11.59 -11.48 20.19
CA TYR A 187 11.93 -12.90 20.23
C TYR A 187 13.40 -13.14 20.63
N LEU A 188 14.35 -12.44 20.00
CA LEU A 188 15.77 -12.56 20.32
C LEU A 188 16.10 -12.07 21.74
N ASN A 189 15.37 -11.08 22.26
CA ASN A 189 15.55 -10.59 23.63
C ASN A 189 15.04 -11.59 24.68
N GLU A 190 14.05 -12.41 24.35
CA GLU A 190 13.50 -13.44 25.25
C GLU A 190 14.25 -14.78 25.15
N TYR A 191 14.54 -15.26 23.94
CA TYR A 191 15.06 -16.61 23.67
C TYR A 191 16.52 -16.63 23.21
N GLY A 192 17.08 -15.48 22.83
CA GLY A 192 18.44 -15.36 22.34
C GLY A 192 19.45 -15.14 23.46
N LYS A 193 20.66 -15.67 23.29
CA LYS A 193 21.80 -15.41 24.16
C LYS A 193 22.60 -14.23 23.63
N VAL A 194 22.57 -13.11 24.33
CA VAL A 194 23.39 -11.95 23.97
C VAL A 194 24.88 -12.29 24.13
N ILE A 195 25.66 -12.15 23.07
CA ILE A 195 27.12 -12.31 23.11
C ILE A 195 27.76 -10.96 23.39
N VAL A 196 27.37 -9.93 22.63
CA VAL A 196 27.86 -8.55 22.79
C VAL A 196 26.68 -7.60 22.69
N ASN A 197 26.52 -6.75 23.70
CA ASN A 197 25.35 -5.88 23.80
C ASN A 197 25.51 -4.51 23.12
N ASP A 198 26.75 -4.02 23.02
CA ASP A 198 27.08 -2.73 22.41
C ASP A 198 28.41 -2.82 21.65
N ASN A 199 28.55 -2.04 20.58
CA ASN A 199 29.75 -1.97 19.73
C ASN A 199 30.19 -3.34 19.20
N ALA A 200 29.24 -4.22 18.89
CA ALA A 200 29.54 -5.56 18.40
C ALA A 200 30.41 -5.55 17.13
N ILE A 201 30.17 -4.62 16.21
CA ILE A 201 30.97 -4.50 14.98
C ILE A 201 32.45 -4.26 15.30
N THR A 202 32.77 -3.25 16.12
CA THR A 202 34.16 -2.96 16.52
C THR A 202 34.76 -4.10 17.33
N PHE A 203 33.97 -4.78 18.16
CA PHE A 203 34.44 -5.92 18.93
C PHE A 203 34.88 -7.08 18.02
N PHE A 204 34.02 -7.52 17.10
CA PHE A 204 34.31 -8.63 16.20
C PHE A 204 35.29 -8.29 15.08
N ALA A 205 35.43 -7.01 14.73
CA ALA A 205 36.44 -6.55 13.77
C ALA A 205 37.89 -6.73 14.25
N ASN A 206 38.08 -6.90 15.56
CA ASN A 206 39.41 -7.07 16.18
C ASN A 206 39.83 -8.55 16.35
N PHE A 207 38.99 -9.49 15.91
CA PHE A 207 39.31 -10.92 15.85
C PHE A 207 39.82 -11.31 14.47
#